data_AF-A0AAW4YFB0-F1
#
_entry.id   AF-A0AAW4YFB0-F1
#
_cell.length_a   1.000
_cell.length_b   1.000
_cell.length_c   1.000
_cell.angle_alpha   90.00
_cell.angle_beta   90.00
_cell.angle_gamma   90.00
#
_symmetry.space_group_name_H-M   'P 1'
#
loop_
_entity.id
_entity.type
_entity.pdbx_description
1 polymer ?
#
loop_
_entity_poly.entity_id
_entity_poly.type
_entity_poly.pdbx_seq_one_letter_code
_entity_poly.pdbx_strand_id
1 'polypeptide(L)'
;MMRRVIELPKYEWSIVCFIGYQPPDADEICHALSDIGCNGNPLSEAYEHLTKESADRGLTYSNLSERRSVLAIGKCESDGSMINTIGHELLHVVAHICEQDGIDMLSEEPCYMMGSLCEKFFKVYD
;
A
#
# COMPACT_ATOMS: atom_id res chain seq x y z
N MET A 1 1.48 -11.57 -10.26
CA MET A 1 0.95 -10.60 -9.29
C MET A 1 -0.58 -10.68 -9.18
N MET A 2 -1.15 -10.54 -7.97
CA MET A 2 -2.60 -10.38 -7.74
C MET A 2 -2.92 -8.91 -7.53
N ARG A 3 -4.00 -8.40 -8.15
CA ARG A 3 -4.53 -7.05 -7.91
C ARG A 3 -5.75 -7.09 -6.99
N ARG A 4 -5.81 -6.19 -6.02
CA ARG A 4 -6.94 -6.02 -5.11
C ARG A 4 -7.25 -4.54 -4.94
N VAL A 5 -8.53 -4.20 -4.83
CA VAL A 5 -8.98 -2.85 -4.49
C VAL A 5 -9.63 -2.90 -3.12
N ILE A 6 -9.23 -1.98 -2.25
CA ILE A 6 -9.76 -1.83 -0.90
C ILE A 6 -10.37 -0.44 -0.80
N GLU A 7 -11.64 -0.40 -0.40
CA GLU A 7 -12.36 0.85 -0.15
C GLU A 7 -12.54 1.04 1.36
N LEU A 8 -12.26 2.25 1.82
CA LEU A 8 -12.53 2.72 3.18
C LEU A 8 -13.50 3.92 3.13
N PRO A 9 -14.82 3.68 3.02
CA PRO A 9 -15.81 4.74 2.84
C PRO A 9 -15.81 5.80 3.94
N LYS A 10 -15.46 5.43 5.19
CA LYS A 10 -15.38 6.35 6.34
C LYS A 10 -14.38 7.49 6.11
N TYR A 11 -13.29 7.22 5.40
CA TYR A 11 -12.20 8.17 5.15
C TYR A 11 -12.17 8.65 3.70
N GLU A 12 -13.20 8.29 2.92
CA GLU A 12 -13.28 8.55 1.47
C GLU A 12 -12.01 8.10 0.72
N TRP A 13 -11.43 6.96 1.16
CA TRP A 13 -10.11 6.53 0.72
C TRP A 13 -10.16 5.20 -0.04
N SER A 14 -9.45 5.13 -1.17
CA SER A 14 -9.33 3.90 -1.97
C SER A 14 -7.87 3.47 -2.14
N ILE A 15 -7.63 2.16 -2.16
CA ILE A 15 -6.28 1.59 -2.20
C ILE A 15 -6.24 0.52 -3.28
N VAL A 16 -5.29 0.63 -4.21
CA VAL A 16 -4.97 -0.44 -5.17
C VAL A 16 -3.75 -1.19 -4.65
N CYS A 17 -3.94 -2.48 -4.34
CA CYS A 17 -2.90 -3.37 -3.87
C CYS A 17 -2.43 -4.32 -4.97
N PHE A 18 -1.12 -4.45 -5.08
CA PHE A 18 -0.40 -5.37 -5.95
C PHE A 18 0.35 -6.38 -5.09
N ILE A 19 -0.10 -7.63 -5.06
CA ILE A 19 0.36 -8.64 -4.11
C ILE A 19 1.15 -9.73 -4.83
N GLY A 20 2.35 -10.05 -4.32
CA GLY A 20 3.27 -11.01 -4.90
C GLY A 20 3.85 -10.54 -6.22
N TYR A 21 4.23 -9.27 -6.34
CA TYR A 21 4.87 -8.76 -7.56
C TYR A 21 6.30 -9.27 -7.72
N GLN A 22 6.76 -9.33 -8.96
CA GLN A 22 8.13 -9.59 -9.39
C GLN A 22 8.65 -8.42 -10.25
N PRO A 23 9.98 -8.28 -10.48
CA PRO A 23 10.52 -7.15 -11.23
C PRO A 23 9.86 -6.84 -12.59
N PRO A 24 9.41 -7.82 -13.39
CA PRO A 24 8.67 -7.54 -14.63
C PRO A 24 7.31 -6.85 -14.44
N ASP A 25 6.72 -6.89 -13.24
CA ASP A 25 5.46 -6.23 -12.93
C ASP A 25 5.65 -4.71 -12.64
N ALA A 26 6.90 -4.23 -12.55
CA ALA A 26 7.23 -2.86 -12.15
C ALA A 26 6.57 -1.81 -13.06
N ASP A 27 6.49 -2.06 -14.37
CA ASP A 27 5.83 -1.15 -15.30
C ASP A 27 4.36 -0.95 -14.92
N GLU A 28 3.59 -2.01 -14.67
CA GLU A 28 2.17 -1.92 -14.32
C GLU A 28 1.97 -1.15 -12.99
N ILE A 29 2.82 -1.39 -12.01
CA ILE A 29 2.76 -0.71 -10.70
C ILE A 29 3.10 0.78 -10.88
N CYS A 30 4.13 1.12 -11.67
CA CYS A 30 4.48 2.51 -11.97
C CYS A 30 3.40 3.24 -12.76
N HIS A 31 2.68 2.57 -13.66
CA HIS A 31 1.50 3.15 -14.30
C HIS A 31 0.43 3.50 -13.25
N ALA A 32 0.12 2.59 -12.34
CA ALA A 32 -0.85 2.86 -11.27
C ALA A 32 -0.41 3.99 -10.32
N LEU A 33 0.89 4.10 -10.02
CA LEU A 33 1.46 5.21 -9.27
C LEU A 33 1.26 6.54 -10.02
N SER A 34 1.59 6.56 -11.31
CA SER A 34 1.41 7.74 -12.16
C SER A 34 -0.06 8.15 -12.31
N ASP A 35 -0.98 7.17 -12.38
CA ASP A 35 -2.42 7.39 -12.46
C ASP A 35 -3.01 8.06 -11.22
N ILE A 36 -2.28 8.05 -10.11
CA ILE A 36 -2.67 8.75 -8.87
C ILE A 36 -1.76 9.94 -8.58
N GLY A 37 -0.99 10.41 -9.57
CA GLY A 37 -0.21 11.65 -9.49
C GLY A 37 1.25 11.49 -9.05
N CYS A 38 1.77 10.27 -8.86
CA CYS A 38 3.20 10.07 -8.62
C CYS A 38 3.99 10.33 -9.91
N ASN A 39 4.87 11.32 -9.91
CA ASN A 39 5.65 11.71 -11.08
C ASN A 39 7.05 12.20 -10.68
N GLY A 40 7.91 12.41 -11.67
CA GLY A 40 9.28 12.88 -11.44
C GLY A 40 10.13 11.87 -10.67
N ASN A 41 11.04 12.37 -9.82
CA ASN A 41 11.98 11.55 -9.07
C ASN A 41 11.32 10.45 -8.21
N PRO A 42 10.22 10.69 -7.47
CA PRO A 42 9.54 9.63 -6.72
C PRO A 42 9.10 8.43 -7.57
N LEU A 43 8.65 8.67 -8.81
CA LEU A 43 8.24 7.58 -9.71
C LEU A 43 9.46 6.80 -10.22
N SER A 44 10.58 7.48 -10.49
CA SER A 44 11.84 6.84 -10.87
C SER A 44 12.41 6.01 -9.74
N GLU A 45 12.41 6.52 -8.51
CA GLU A 45 12.85 5.79 -7.30
C GLU A 45 11.96 4.57 -7.03
N ALA A 46 10.65 4.70 -7.22
CA ALA A 46 9.73 3.57 -7.14
C ALA A 46 10.07 2.49 -8.18
N TYR A 47 10.35 2.87 -9.43
CA TYR A 47 10.74 1.92 -10.48
C TYR A 47 12.04 1.17 -10.14
N GLU A 48 13.06 1.89 -9.69
CA GLU A 48 14.32 1.30 -9.24
C GLU A 48 14.12 0.32 -8.07
N HIS A 49 13.28 0.70 -7.09
CA HIS A 49 12.94 -0.17 -5.97
C HIS A 49 12.20 -1.44 -6.40
N LEU A 50 11.21 -1.31 -7.29
CA LEU A 50 10.41 -2.44 -7.78
C LEU A 50 11.20 -3.42 -8.65
N THR A 51 12.24 -2.95 -9.33
CA THR A 51 13.08 -3.78 -10.21
C THR A 51 14.28 -4.42 -9.51
N LYS A 52 14.66 -3.91 -8.32
CA LYS A 52 15.79 -4.43 -7.56
C LYS A 52 15.45 -5.73 -6.83
N GLU A 53 16.42 -6.63 -6.75
CA GLU A 53 16.36 -7.77 -5.83
C GLU A 53 16.77 -7.29 -4.42
N SER A 54 15.81 -7.17 -3.53
CA SER A 54 16.01 -6.80 -2.13
C SER A 54 15.13 -7.63 -1.19
N ALA A 55 15.57 -7.71 0.07
CA ALA A 55 14.77 -8.30 1.15
C ALA A 55 13.56 -7.43 1.50
N ASP A 56 13.70 -6.11 1.35
CA ASP A 56 12.60 -5.16 1.41
C ASP A 56 11.92 -5.09 0.05
N ARG A 57 10.64 -5.47 0.02
CA ARG A 57 9.83 -5.51 -1.20
C ARG A 57 8.45 -4.89 -0.98
N GLY A 58 8.34 -3.99 -0.01
CA GLY A 58 7.15 -3.18 0.22
C GLY A 58 7.25 -1.83 -0.48
N LEU A 59 6.12 -1.29 -0.95
CA LEU A 59 6.03 0.10 -1.38
C LEU A 59 4.63 0.62 -1.13
N THR A 60 4.55 1.81 -0.53
CA THR A 60 3.32 2.58 -0.36
C THR A 60 3.51 3.97 -0.92
N TYR A 61 2.62 4.38 -1.82
CA TYR A 61 2.47 5.77 -2.21
C TYR A 61 1.03 6.21 -1.95
N SER A 62 0.85 7.46 -1.54
CA SER A 62 -0.45 8.04 -1.25
C SER A 62 -0.53 9.44 -1.82
N ASN A 63 -1.57 9.70 -2.63
CA ASN A 63 -1.95 11.05 -2.98
C ASN A 63 -3.04 11.49 -2.01
N LEU A 64 -2.65 12.34 -1.04
CA LEU A 64 -3.54 12.79 0.02
C LEU A 64 -4.72 13.63 -0.51
N SER A 65 -4.49 14.40 -1.58
CA SER A 65 -5.53 15.24 -2.19
C SER A 65 -6.60 14.44 -2.93
N GLU A 66 -6.21 13.34 -3.57
CA GLU A 66 -7.15 12.41 -4.22
C GLU A 66 -7.70 11.34 -3.28
N ARG A 67 -7.13 11.20 -2.06
CA ARG A 67 -7.43 10.13 -1.11
C ARG A 67 -7.26 8.73 -1.72
N ARG A 68 -6.15 8.55 -2.42
CA ARG A 68 -5.83 7.30 -3.13
C ARG A 68 -4.45 6.82 -2.75
N SER A 69 -4.33 5.51 -2.53
CA SER A 69 -3.03 4.85 -2.31
C SER A 69 -2.78 3.74 -3.32
N VAL A 70 -1.51 3.52 -3.63
CA VAL A 70 -1.02 2.32 -4.30
C VAL A 70 -0.09 1.60 -3.33
N LEU A 71 -0.34 0.31 -3.16
CA LEU A 71 0.39 -0.59 -2.28
C LEU A 71 0.99 -1.69 -3.14
N ALA A 72 2.29 -1.96 -3.03
CA ALA A 72 2.94 -3.09 -3.67
C ALA A 72 3.64 -3.97 -2.63
N ILE A 73 3.35 -5.26 -2.68
CA ILE A 73 3.92 -6.28 -1.82
C ILE A 73 4.61 -7.30 -2.72
N GLY A 74 5.93 -7.38 -2.65
CA GLY A 74 6.69 -8.32 -3.47
C GLY A 74 6.51 -9.76 -3.00
N LYS A 75 6.97 -10.69 -3.84
CA LYS A 75 7.05 -12.10 -3.44
C LYS A 75 8.04 -12.27 -2.29
N CYS A 76 7.58 -12.77 -1.15
CA CYS A 76 8.40 -13.08 0.03
C CYS A 76 8.77 -14.57 0.09
N GLU A 77 9.89 -14.88 0.75
CA GLU A 77 10.37 -16.26 0.92
C GLU A 77 9.76 -16.98 2.14
N SER A 78 9.12 -16.25 3.05
CA SER A 78 8.46 -16.80 4.23
C SER A 78 7.19 -16.03 4.60
N ASP A 79 6.25 -16.71 5.25
CA ASP A 79 5.00 -16.11 5.73
C ASP A 79 5.26 -14.98 6.72
N GLY A 80 6.27 -15.12 7.59
CA GLY A 80 6.65 -14.08 8.55
C GLY A 80 7.14 -12.80 7.88
N SER A 81 7.99 -12.92 6.84
CA SER A 81 8.43 -11.77 6.05
C SER A 81 7.25 -11.13 5.32
N MET A 82 6.36 -11.94 4.75
CA MET A 82 5.15 -11.45 4.09
C MET A 82 4.25 -10.66 5.04
N ILE A 83 3.96 -11.18 6.23
CA ILE A 83 3.13 -10.49 7.24
C ILE A 83 3.79 -9.18 7.67
N ASN A 84 5.11 -9.17 7.87
CA ASN A 84 5.84 -7.98 8.25
C ASN A 84 5.74 -6.89 7.18
N THR A 85 5.96 -7.23 5.90
CA THR A 85 5.84 -6.27 4.80
C THR A 85 4.41 -5.77 4.64
N ILE A 86 3.40 -6.65 4.70
CA ILE A 86 1.99 -6.23 4.64
C ILE A 86 1.67 -5.26 5.78
N GLY A 87 2.03 -5.59 7.01
CA GLY A 87 1.77 -4.74 8.17
C GLY A 87 2.47 -3.38 8.06
N HIS A 88 3.71 -3.35 7.57
CA HIS A 88 4.47 -2.12 7.35
C HIS A 88 3.78 -1.21 6.34
N GLU A 89 3.44 -1.73 5.16
CA GLU A 89 2.83 -0.93 4.09
C GLU A 89 1.42 -0.47 4.46
N LEU A 90 0.62 -1.32 5.12
CA LEU A 90 -0.70 -0.91 5.62
C LEU A 90 -0.59 0.18 6.70
N LEU A 91 0.45 0.16 7.53
CA LEU A 91 0.68 1.21 8.53
C LEU A 91 0.97 2.57 7.88
N HIS A 92 1.69 2.59 6.75
CA HIS A 92 1.86 3.83 5.99
C HIS A 92 0.53 4.41 5.51
N VAL A 93 -0.37 3.57 5.00
CA VAL A 93 -1.72 4.02 4.62
C VAL A 93 -2.47 4.61 5.81
N VAL A 94 -2.43 3.93 6.97
CA VAL A 94 -3.06 4.43 8.20
C VAL A 94 -2.48 5.79 8.61
N ALA A 95 -1.15 5.92 8.61
CA ALA A 95 -0.47 7.14 8.98
C ALA A 95 -0.83 8.31 8.05
N HIS A 96 -0.87 8.09 6.74
CA HIS A 96 -1.24 9.10 5.75
C HIS A 96 -2.70 9.55 5.88
N ILE A 97 -3.64 8.63 6.14
CA ILE A 97 -5.04 8.98 6.42
C ILE A 97 -5.12 9.81 7.72
N CYS A 98 -4.41 9.39 8.76
CA CYS A 98 -4.45 10.09 10.04
C CYS A 98 -3.87 11.51 9.93
N GLU A 99 -2.78 11.68 9.18
CA GLU A 99 -2.21 12.99 8.88
C GLU A 99 -3.22 13.86 8.11
N GLN A 100 -3.83 13.32 7.05
CA GLN A 100 -4.78 14.05 6.20
C GLN A 100 -6.05 14.48 6.95
N ASP A 101 -6.54 13.65 7.86
CA ASP A 101 -7.81 13.87 8.57
C ASP A 101 -7.62 14.47 9.98
N GLY A 102 -6.38 14.70 10.41
CA GLY A 102 -6.08 15.22 11.75
C GLY A 102 -6.41 14.24 12.88
N ILE A 103 -6.31 12.94 12.62
CA ILE A 103 -6.54 11.87 13.60
C ILE A 103 -5.26 11.64 14.39
N ASP A 104 -5.36 11.60 15.72
CA ASP A 104 -4.23 11.26 16.58
C ASP A 104 -3.82 9.80 16.39
N MET A 105 -2.58 9.57 15.95
CA MET A 105 -1.99 8.24 15.77
C MET A 105 -1.89 7.42 17.06
N LEU A 106 -2.00 8.07 18.23
CA LEU A 106 -2.02 7.40 19.55
C LEU A 106 -3.44 7.10 20.04
N SER A 107 -4.47 7.49 19.29
CA SER A 107 -5.86 7.17 19.61
C SER A 107 -6.23 5.73 19.19
N GLU A 108 -7.47 5.33 19.45
CA GLU A 108 -7.96 3.99 19.09
C GLU A 108 -8.37 3.87 17.61
N GLU A 109 -8.68 5.00 16.96
CA GLU A 109 -9.13 5.05 15.57
C GLU A 109 -8.11 4.42 14.58
N PRO A 110 -6.79 4.72 14.64
CA PRO A 110 -5.77 4.03 13.85
C PRO A 110 -5.74 2.50 14.05
N CYS A 111 -5.98 2.02 15.28
CA CYS A 111 -6.00 0.59 15.59
C CYS A 111 -7.17 -0.11 14.86
N TYR A 112 -8.37 0.47 14.91
CA TYR A 112 -9.52 -0.06 14.17
C TYR A 112 -9.34 0.07 12.66
N MET A 113 -8.72 1.15 12.18
CA MET A 113 -8.41 1.34 10.76
C MET A 113 -7.47 0.25 10.25
N MET A 114 -6.38 0.00 10.98
CA MET A 114 -5.43 -1.07 10.69
C MET A 114 -6.13 -2.44 10.69
N GLY A 115 -6.95 -2.73 11.71
CA GLY A 115 -7.71 -3.98 11.78
C GLY A 115 -8.62 -4.20 10.56
N SER A 116 -9.39 -3.17 10.18
CA SER A 116 -10.27 -3.23 9.01
C SER A 116 -9.49 -3.37 7.69
N LEU A 117 -8.35 -2.71 7.56
CA LEU A 117 -7.44 -2.88 6.43
C LEU A 117 -6.94 -4.32 6.33
N CYS A 118 -6.50 -4.92 7.44
CA CYS A 118 -6.08 -6.32 7.46
C CYS A 118 -7.21 -7.27 7.04
N GLU A 119 -8.42 -7.11 7.58
CA GLU A 119 -9.59 -7.94 7.21
C GLU A 119 -9.90 -7.86 5.72
N LYS A 120 -9.91 -6.64 5.16
CA LYS A 120 -10.15 -6.40 3.72
C LYS A 120 -8.99 -6.87 2.85
N PHE A 121 -7.76 -6.72 3.33
CA PHE A 121 -6.55 -7.14 2.62
C PHE A 121 -6.49 -8.66 2.52
N PHE A 122 -6.74 -9.40 3.61
CA PHE A 122 -6.71 -10.86 3.57
C PHE A 122 -7.99 -11.49 3.03
N LYS A 123 -9.09 -10.74 2.91
CA LYS A 123 -10.43 -11.21 2.51
C LYS A 123 -10.78 -12.54 3.19
N VAL A 124 -11.20 -12.46 4.46
CA VAL A 124 -11.68 -13.60 5.24
C VAL A 124 -13.15 -13.97 4.91
N TYR A 125 -13.80 -13.33 3.93
CA TYR A 125 -15.17 -13.69 3.52
C TYR A 125 -15.36 -13.65 2.00
N ASP A 126 -16.02 -14.70 1.50
CA ASP A 126 -16.43 -14.97 0.11
C ASP A 126 -17.32 -13.87 -0.50
#